data_AF-A0A838H3F0-F1
#
_entry.id   AF-A0A838H3F0-F1
#
_cell.length_a   1.000
_cell.length_b   1.000
_cell.length_c   1.000
_cell.angle_alpha   90.00
_cell.angle_beta   90.00
_cell.angle_gamma   90.00
#
_symmetry.space_group_name_H-M   'P 1'
#
loop_
_entity.id
_entity.type
_entity.pdbx_description
1 polymer ?
#
loop_
_entity_poly.entity_id
_entity_poly.type
_entity_poly.pdbx_seq_one_letter_code
_entity_poly.pdbx_strand_id
1 'polypeptide(L)'
;MSESRELTSTYRLQLHSGFGFAAAAEVVPYLDELGISHLYLSPVLQAVPGSMHGYDVVDHSRISDELGGEDGLVALAAAAQARGLGIVVDVVPNHMGLPTPAYLNAALWDTLRFGRDSETATWFDVDWELCDGRLGLPLLGGRLDEVLAAGDLELSEYQGRPVVRYFDQVFPVAPGTEGGSVADVLGRQHYLLGDWRSKDDILGYRRFFDVDTLVAVRVELPEVFDATHAKLVDLASRGVIDGFRIDHPDGLADPEGYLSRLRDATGGAWVVVEKILEGDESLPASWPTAGTTGYDAIRAIQTALVPDVGPALDELWRGTGAQASLAATELEAKRLVLDLLLEPELRRLVRRAGPAAARAGHDLAPDDVEAALRELLVQVETYRAYVRLDQAPDDEAVQRIGALRQRAERVRPDLASALKVLQDLLLDSTTSDEDGRDLVVRFQQVCGPVMAKGVEDTTFYRFHRMIALNEVGGDPAALENPSPEALHDWAERQSLATPTAMTTMSTHDTKRGEDVRA
;
A
#
# COMPACT_ATOMS: atom_id res chain seq x y z
N MET A 1 26.50 -25.02 3.38
CA MET A 1 25.07 -24.95 3.73
C MET A 1 25.04 -24.42 5.15
N SER A 2 24.67 -23.14 5.33
CA SER A 2 24.44 -22.60 6.68
C SER A 2 23.30 -23.42 7.29
N GLU A 3 23.44 -23.86 8.54
CA GLU A 3 22.28 -24.33 9.31
C GLU A 3 21.24 -23.21 9.30
N SER A 4 19.98 -23.52 8.97
CA SER A 4 18.90 -22.54 9.05
C SER A 4 18.71 -22.16 10.51
N ARG A 5 18.74 -20.86 10.82
CA ARG A 5 18.49 -20.36 12.17
C ARG A 5 17.02 -20.50 12.48
N GLU A 6 16.68 -21.10 13.62
CA GLU A 6 15.29 -21.28 14.02
C GLU A 6 14.66 -19.91 14.35
N LEU A 7 13.53 -19.60 13.72
CA LEU A 7 12.77 -18.38 13.98
C LEU A 7 11.83 -18.59 15.17
N THR A 8 12.09 -17.90 16.27
CA THR A 8 11.31 -17.99 17.52
C THR A 8 10.76 -16.64 17.96
N SER A 9 11.48 -15.54 17.68
CA SER A 9 11.01 -14.18 17.91
C SER A 9 11.80 -13.16 17.07
N THR A 10 11.14 -12.05 16.76
CA THR A 10 11.69 -10.96 15.97
C THR A 10 11.71 -9.66 16.77
N TYR A 11 12.76 -8.85 16.64
CA TYR A 11 12.83 -7.52 17.25
C TYR A 11 12.92 -6.42 16.18
N ARG A 12 11.90 -5.55 16.11
CA ARG A 12 11.84 -4.48 15.11
C ARG A 12 12.85 -3.37 15.43
N LEU A 13 13.71 -3.05 14.47
CA LEU A 13 14.64 -1.92 14.50
C LEU A 13 14.25 -0.90 13.42
N GLN A 14 13.93 0.33 13.86
CA GLN A 14 13.67 1.46 12.97
C GLN A 14 15.00 2.08 12.55
N LEU A 15 15.47 1.75 11.35
CA LEU A 15 16.73 2.26 10.80
C LEU A 15 16.53 3.63 10.16
N HIS A 16 17.47 4.52 10.41
CA HIS A 16 17.57 5.85 9.78
C HIS A 16 19.01 6.36 9.90
N SER A 17 19.32 7.55 9.37
CA SER A 17 20.68 8.12 9.39
C SER A 17 21.30 8.30 10.80
N GLY A 18 20.47 8.37 11.85
CA GLY A 18 20.90 8.43 13.25
C GLY A 18 21.00 7.06 13.95
N PHE A 19 20.49 6.00 13.33
CA PHE A 19 20.52 4.63 13.80
C PHE A 19 20.67 3.67 12.61
N GLY A 20 21.85 3.71 11.97
CA GLY A 20 22.19 2.87 10.81
C GLY A 20 22.72 1.48 11.22
N PHE A 21 23.23 0.71 10.25
CA PHE A 21 23.69 -0.67 10.47
C PHE A 21 24.80 -0.79 11.52
N ALA A 22 25.70 0.20 11.60
CA ALA A 22 26.75 0.21 12.62
C ALA A 22 26.17 0.34 14.04
N ALA A 23 25.21 1.24 14.25
CA ALA A 23 24.53 1.39 15.54
C ALA A 23 23.66 0.16 15.87
N ALA A 24 22.98 -0.41 14.87
CA ALA A 24 22.27 -1.67 15.03
C ALA A 24 23.22 -2.81 15.46
N ALA A 25 24.44 -2.86 14.92
CA ALA A 25 25.44 -3.86 15.28
C ALA A 25 25.90 -3.74 16.74
N GLU A 26 25.95 -2.51 17.27
CA GLU A 26 26.32 -2.24 18.68
C GLU A 26 25.31 -2.80 19.68
N VAL A 27 24.03 -2.90 19.31
CA VAL A 27 22.97 -3.44 20.20
C VAL A 27 22.76 -4.95 20.06
N VAL A 28 23.38 -5.61 19.08
CA VAL A 28 23.26 -7.07 18.89
C VAL A 28 23.62 -7.86 20.16
N PRO A 29 24.69 -7.55 20.93
CA PRO A 29 24.96 -8.26 22.18
C PRO A 29 23.82 -8.18 23.21
N TYR A 30 23.16 -7.03 23.29
CA TYR A 30 22.01 -6.84 24.17
C TYR A 30 20.80 -7.65 23.68
N LEU A 31 20.54 -7.66 22.38
CA LEU A 31 19.42 -8.39 21.80
C LEU A 31 19.58 -9.91 21.91
N ASP A 32 20.82 -10.41 21.79
CA ASP A 32 21.19 -11.80 22.09
C ASP A 32 20.91 -12.14 23.57
N GLU A 33 21.32 -11.29 24.52
CA GLU A 33 21.00 -11.48 25.95
C GLU A 33 19.49 -11.42 26.23
N LEU A 34 18.75 -10.59 25.51
CA LEU A 34 17.29 -10.51 25.57
C LEU A 34 16.61 -11.81 25.11
N GLY A 35 17.29 -12.62 24.28
CA GLY A 35 16.84 -13.94 23.85
C GLY A 35 16.02 -13.94 22.56
N ILE A 36 16.14 -12.91 21.72
CA ILE A 36 15.50 -12.91 20.40
C ILE A 36 16.22 -13.87 19.45
N SER A 37 15.60 -14.26 18.32
CA SER A 37 16.33 -15.02 17.30
C SER A 37 16.60 -14.26 16.00
N HIS A 38 15.79 -13.24 15.68
CA HIS A 38 15.97 -12.45 14.47
C HIS A 38 15.85 -10.95 14.71
N LEU A 39 16.75 -10.17 14.11
CA LEU A 39 16.56 -8.74 13.91
C LEU A 39 15.51 -8.57 12.81
N TYR A 40 14.50 -7.72 13.05
CA TYR A 40 13.56 -7.31 12.02
C TYR A 40 13.88 -5.86 11.65
N LEU A 41 14.50 -5.66 10.50
CA LEU A 41 14.95 -4.35 10.04
C LEU A 41 13.82 -3.65 9.25
N SER A 42 13.67 -2.34 9.44
CA SER A 42 12.93 -1.48 8.49
C SER A 42 13.56 -1.51 7.09
N PRO A 43 12.90 -0.98 6.05
CA PRO A 43 13.38 -1.06 4.68
C PRO A 43 14.85 -0.60 4.52
N VAL A 44 15.64 -1.41 3.81
CA VAL A 44 17.11 -1.24 3.72
C VAL A 44 17.59 -0.71 2.37
N LEU A 45 16.71 -0.69 1.36
CA LEU A 45 17.03 -0.16 0.03
C LEU A 45 17.18 1.36 0.07
N GLN A 46 17.84 1.94 -0.93
CA GLN A 46 18.03 3.38 -0.99
C GLN A 46 16.69 4.11 -1.09
N ALA A 47 16.37 4.85 -0.04
CA ALA A 47 15.21 5.73 0.06
C ALA A 47 15.56 7.18 -0.29
N VAL A 48 14.57 8.06 -0.27
CA VAL A 48 14.79 9.51 -0.38
C VAL A 48 15.81 9.96 0.67
N PRO A 49 16.80 10.79 0.32
CA PRO A 49 17.76 11.31 1.31
C PRO A 49 17.07 11.96 2.51
N GLY A 50 17.51 11.62 3.71
CA GLY A 50 16.92 12.08 4.97
C GLY A 50 15.65 11.33 5.39
N SER A 51 15.24 10.28 4.68
CA SER A 51 14.12 9.42 5.09
C SER A 51 14.37 8.82 6.47
N MET A 52 13.35 8.88 7.32
CA MET A 52 13.39 8.34 8.69
C MET A 52 12.74 6.96 8.80
N HIS A 53 12.26 6.41 7.68
CA HIS A 53 11.47 5.17 7.65
C HIS A 53 11.84 4.22 6.50
N GLY A 54 12.32 4.72 5.37
CA GLY A 54 12.79 3.90 4.24
C GLY A 54 11.72 3.44 3.23
N TYR A 55 10.43 3.60 3.51
CA TYR A 55 9.32 3.24 2.59
C TYR A 55 9.28 4.01 1.26
N ASP A 56 9.93 5.15 1.17
CA ASP A 56 10.04 6.00 -0.02
C ASP A 56 11.26 5.62 -0.87
N VAL A 57 11.31 4.36 -1.30
CA VAL A 57 12.42 3.78 -2.08
C VAL A 57 12.61 4.53 -3.41
N VAL A 58 13.84 4.94 -3.72
CA VAL A 58 14.20 5.60 -4.98
C VAL A 58 15.13 4.76 -5.86
N ASP A 59 15.83 3.77 -5.29
CA ASP A 59 16.73 2.90 -6.04
C ASP A 59 16.79 1.49 -5.40
N HIS A 60 16.23 0.52 -6.13
CA HIS A 60 16.18 -0.88 -5.71
C HIS A 60 17.49 -1.65 -5.90
N SER A 61 18.46 -1.09 -6.64
CA SER A 61 19.73 -1.75 -6.94
C SER A 61 20.76 -1.59 -5.83
N ARG A 62 20.50 -0.72 -4.84
CA ARG A 62 21.46 -0.32 -3.81
C ARG A 62 20.86 -0.40 -2.41
N ILE A 63 21.69 -0.81 -1.46
CA ILE A 63 21.43 -0.63 -0.02
C ILE A 63 21.70 0.84 0.33
N SER A 64 20.87 1.41 1.20
CA SER A 64 20.93 2.82 1.57
C SER A 64 22.31 3.25 2.07
N ASP A 65 22.89 4.25 1.41
CA ASP A 65 24.18 4.83 1.80
C ASP A 65 24.09 5.48 3.20
N GLU A 66 22.94 6.08 3.54
CA GLU A 66 22.70 6.72 4.84
C GLU A 66 22.64 5.72 6.01
N LEU A 67 22.31 4.45 5.72
CA LEU A 67 22.32 3.38 6.72
C LEU A 67 23.72 2.74 6.88
N GLY A 68 24.66 3.06 5.99
CA GLY A 68 26.02 2.48 5.96
C GLY A 68 26.30 1.57 4.75
N GLY A 69 25.41 1.54 3.77
CA GLY A 69 25.57 0.80 2.53
C GLY A 69 25.58 -0.72 2.70
N GLU A 70 25.90 -1.43 1.61
CA GLU A 70 25.90 -2.90 1.60
C GLU A 70 26.94 -3.48 2.58
N ASP A 71 28.14 -2.88 2.66
CA ASP A 71 29.18 -3.31 3.59
C ASP A 71 28.72 -3.21 5.04
N GLY A 72 27.96 -2.16 5.39
CA GLY A 72 27.37 -1.99 6.71
C GLY A 72 26.35 -3.08 7.03
N LEU A 73 25.46 -3.41 6.09
CA LEU A 73 24.48 -4.48 6.27
C LEU A 73 25.16 -5.85 6.40
N VAL A 74 26.19 -6.13 5.59
CA VAL A 74 26.98 -7.37 5.68
C VAL A 74 27.71 -7.46 7.02
N ALA A 75 28.26 -6.35 7.53
CA ALA A 75 28.90 -6.32 8.84
C ALA A 75 27.90 -6.54 9.99
N LEU A 76 26.70 -5.95 9.91
CA LEU A 76 25.61 -6.21 10.85
C LEU A 76 25.20 -7.69 10.83
N ALA A 77 25.01 -8.26 9.63
CA ALA A 77 24.70 -9.67 9.47
C ALA A 77 25.79 -10.54 10.09
N ALA A 78 27.08 -10.28 9.83
CA ALA A 78 28.17 -11.03 10.45
C ALA A 78 28.16 -10.93 11.99
N ALA A 79 27.86 -9.76 12.56
CA ALA A 79 27.75 -9.56 13.99
C ALA A 79 26.58 -10.33 14.61
N ALA A 80 25.40 -10.31 13.95
CA ALA A 80 24.23 -11.09 14.34
C ALA A 80 24.53 -12.61 14.28
N GLN A 81 25.13 -13.06 13.17
CA GLN A 81 25.44 -14.47 12.94
C GLN A 81 26.47 -15.03 13.93
N ALA A 82 27.45 -14.22 14.35
CA ALA A 82 28.42 -14.61 15.38
C ALA A 82 27.76 -14.95 16.73
N ARG A 83 26.50 -14.55 16.92
CA ARG A 83 25.65 -14.82 18.10
C ARG A 83 24.47 -15.74 17.79
N GLY A 84 24.42 -16.33 16.59
CA GLY A 84 23.32 -17.21 16.18
C GLY A 84 22.03 -16.49 15.82
N LEU A 85 22.04 -15.16 15.69
CA LEU A 85 20.88 -14.36 15.27
C LEU A 85 20.77 -14.27 13.75
N GLY A 86 19.53 -14.23 13.24
CA GLY A 86 19.21 -13.99 11.82
C GLY A 86 18.68 -12.58 11.56
N ILE A 87 18.41 -12.28 10.29
CA ILE A 87 17.88 -10.99 9.83
C ILE A 87 16.64 -11.21 8.95
N VAL A 88 15.55 -10.55 9.33
CA VAL A 88 14.37 -10.32 8.49
C VAL A 88 14.39 -8.88 8.02
N VAL A 89 14.16 -8.64 6.72
CA VAL A 89 14.06 -7.28 6.18
C VAL A 89 12.64 -6.96 5.73
N ASP A 90 12.23 -5.71 5.94
CA ASP A 90 11.03 -5.14 5.36
C ASP A 90 11.23 -4.82 3.87
N VAL A 91 10.25 -5.14 3.04
CA VAL A 91 10.28 -5.01 1.57
C VAL A 91 9.08 -4.23 1.10
N VAL A 92 9.31 -3.24 0.22
CA VAL A 92 8.28 -2.31 -0.27
C VAL A 92 8.06 -2.51 -1.77
N PRO A 93 7.27 -3.53 -2.17
CA PRO A 93 7.10 -3.86 -3.59
C PRO A 93 6.05 -2.99 -4.30
N ASN A 94 5.19 -2.31 -3.54
CA ASN A 94 4.00 -1.66 -4.10
C ASN A 94 4.31 -0.32 -4.77
N HIS A 95 5.36 0.39 -4.33
CA HIS A 95 5.57 1.80 -4.70
C HIS A 95 7.03 2.25 -4.57
N MET A 96 7.33 3.39 -5.18
CA MET A 96 8.59 4.12 -5.08
C MET A 96 8.33 5.59 -4.73
N GLY A 97 9.33 6.28 -4.19
CA GLY A 97 9.28 7.72 -3.97
C GLY A 97 9.27 8.53 -5.27
N LEU A 98 8.50 9.61 -5.29
CA LEU A 98 8.65 10.77 -6.19
C LEU A 98 9.44 11.84 -5.40
N PRO A 99 10.77 11.79 -5.42
CA PRO A 99 11.62 12.65 -4.60
C PRO A 99 11.66 14.08 -5.14
N THR A 100 12.07 15.00 -4.26
CA THR A 100 12.49 16.35 -4.65
C THR A 100 14.00 16.44 -4.49
N PRO A 101 14.80 16.54 -5.57
CA PRO A 101 14.41 16.55 -6.99
C PRO A 101 14.15 15.17 -7.60
N ALA A 102 13.34 15.12 -8.67
CA ALA A 102 12.86 13.88 -9.28
C ALA A 102 13.96 12.95 -9.84
N TYR A 103 15.13 13.49 -10.20
CA TYR A 103 16.25 12.68 -10.73
C TYR A 103 16.83 11.69 -9.72
N LEU A 104 16.49 11.80 -8.43
CA LEU A 104 16.90 10.83 -7.41
C LEU A 104 16.23 9.46 -7.61
N ASN A 105 15.08 9.41 -8.28
CA ASN A 105 14.47 8.17 -8.75
C ASN A 105 14.76 8.03 -10.25
N ALA A 106 15.77 7.24 -10.61
CA ALA A 106 16.24 7.11 -11.98
C ALA A 106 15.18 6.53 -12.94
N ALA A 107 14.40 5.55 -12.49
CA ALA A 107 13.33 4.93 -13.29
C ALA A 107 12.22 5.95 -13.57
N LEU A 108 11.77 6.68 -12.55
CA LEU A 108 10.74 7.70 -12.75
C LEU A 108 11.26 8.87 -13.60
N TRP A 109 12.50 9.28 -13.40
CA TRP A 109 13.16 10.30 -14.23
C TRP A 109 13.21 9.91 -15.71
N ASP A 110 13.52 8.65 -16.03
CA ASP A 110 13.51 8.14 -17.40
C ASP A 110 12.09 8.18 -17.99
N THR A 111 11.09 7.73 -17.23
CA THR A 111 9.68 7.80 -17.63
C THR A 111 9.20 9.24 -17.86
N LEU A 112 9.59 10.20 -17.03
CA LEU A 112 9.28 11.62 -17.24
C LEU A 112 9.96 12.18 -18.50
N ARG A 113 11.15 11.66 -18.84
CA ARG A 113 11.96 12.15 -19.96
C ARG A 113 11.57 11.60 -21.31
N PHE A 114 11.14 10.34 -21.38
CA PHE A 114 10.83 9.65 -22.64
C PHE A 114 9.36 9.22 -22.74
N GLY A 115 8.55 9.43 -21.70
CA GLY A 115 7.13 9.08 -21.70
C GLY A 115 6.91 7.59 -21.88
N ARG A 116 5.96 7.23 -22.74
CA ARG A 116 5.61 5.83 -23.05
C ARG A 116 6.73 5.04 -23.74
N ASP A 117 7.72 5.72 -24.31
CA ASP A 117 8.86 5.11 -25.00
C ASP A 117 10.04 4.82 -24.03
N SER A 118 9.91 5.17 -22.74
CA SER A 118 10.91 4.87 -21.71
C SER A 118 11.03 3.36 -21.47
N GLU A 119 12.25 2.89 -21.18
CA GLU A 119 12.51 1.50 -20.75
C GLU A 119 11.79 1.15 -19.44
N THR A 120 11.50 2.16 -18.61
CA THR A 120 10.80 2.03 -17.33
C THR A 120 9.38 2.57 -17.37
N ALA A 121 8.82 2.87 -18.54
CA ALA A 121 7.43 3.35 -18.68
C ALA A 121 6.42 2.37 -18.04
N THR A 122 6.66 1.07 -18.21
CA THR A 122 5.80 0.00 -17.68
C THR A 122 6.04 -0.30 -16.20
N TRP A 123 7.09 0.25 -15.58
CA TRP A 123 7.33 0.07 -14.15
C TRP A 123 6.24 0.72 -13.32
N PHE A 124 5.68 1.83 -13.78
CA PHE A 124 4.71 2.61 -13.02
C PHE A 124 3.29 2.41 -13.52
N ASP A 125 2.33 2.45 -12.61
CA ASP A 125 0.92 2.34 -12.92
C ASP A 125 0.34 3.72 -13.29
N VAL A 126 0.57 4.11 -14.55
CA VAL A 126 0.20 5.42 -15.11
C VAL A 126 -1.06 5.31 -15.97
N ASP A 127 -2.05 6.15 -15.68
CA ASP A 127 -3.21 6.38 -16.55
C ASP A 127 -2.87 7.45 -17.60
N TRP A 128 -2.19 7.01 -18.65
CA TRP A 128 -1.73 7.90 -19.71
C TRP A 128 -2.87 8.53 -20.52
N GLU A 129 -4.11 8.05 -20.43
CA GLU A 129 -5.24 8.63 -21.17
C GLU A 129 -5.78 9.89 -20.50
N LEU A 130 -5.62 10.01 -19.18
CA LEU A 130 -6.13 11.15 -18.40
C LEU A 130 -5.60 12.50 -18.89
N CYS A 131 -4.32 12.56 -19.30
CA CYS A 131 -3.64 13.79 -19.67
C CYS A 131 -3.12 13.77 -21.12
N ASP A 132 -3.88 13.18 -22.03
CA ASP A 132 -3.59 13.12 -23.47
C ASP A 132 -2.19 12.54 -23.79
N GLY A 133 -1.85 11.41 -23.15
CA GLY A 133 -0.56 10.75 -23.33
C GLY A 133 0.56 11.27 -22.45
N ARG A 134 0.28 12.19 -21.50
CA ARG A 134 1.25 12.71 -20.53
C ARG A 134 1.00 12.16 -19.13
N LEU A 135 2.05 12.13 -18.31
CA LEU A 135 1.98 11.83 -16.88
C LEU A 135 1.63 13.12 -16.11
N GLY A 136 0.44 13.20 -15.54
CA GLY A 136 0.03 14.39 -14.78
C GLY A 136 0.55 14.41 -13.35
N LEU A 137 1.11 15.57 -12.97
CA LEU A 137 1.84 15.83 -11.73
C LEU A 137 1.28 17.10 -11.04
N PRO A 138 0.37 16.95 -10.06
CA PRO A 138 -0.22 18.07 -9.33
C PRO A 138 0.76 18.61 -8.25
N LEU A 139 1.85 19.26 -8.69
CA LEU A 139 2.95 19.70 -7.82
C LEU A 139 3.10 21.22 -7.69
N LEU A 140 2.44 22.00 -8.55
CA LEU A 140 2.58 23.47 -8.56
C LEU A 140 1.78 24.11 -7.43
N GLY A 141 2.30 25.20 -6.87
CA GLY A 141 1.65 25.97 -5.80
C GLY A 141 0.48 26.85 -6.29
N GLY A 142 0.32 26.98 -7.61
CA GLY A 142 -0.72 27.74 -8.27
C GLY A 142 -0.93 27.26 -9.70
N ARG A 143 -1.77 27.98 -10.46
CA ARG A 143 -2.02 27.62 -11.85
C ARG A 143 -0.75 27.82 -12.69
N LEU A 144 -0.57 27.03 -13.74
CA LEU A 144 0.64 27.07 -14.57
C LEU A 144 0.92 28.48 -15.14
N ASP A 145 -0.12 29.20 -15.58
CA ASP A 145 -0.01 30.58 -16.08
C ASP A 145 0.46 31.57 -15.01
N GLU A 146 -0.02 31.42 -13.77
CA GLU A 146 0.39 32.24 -12.63
C GLU A 146 1.85 31.97 -12.23
N VAL A 147 2.23 30.70 -12.15
CA VAL A 147 3.61 30.27 -11.80
C VAL A 147 4.62 30.71 -12.86
N LEU A 148 4.26 30.61 -14.15
CA LEU A 148 5.08 31.12 -15.25
C LEU A 148 5.21 32.66 -15.20
N ALA A 149 4.13 33.38 -14.89
CA ALA A 149 4.15 34.83 -14.78
C ALA A 149 4.97 35.32 -13.58
N ALA A 150 5.01 34.56 -12.49
CA ALA A 150 5.86 34.82 -11.33
C ALA A 150 7.35 34.57 -11.60
N GLY A 151 7.69 33.79 -12.64
CA GLY A 151 9.06 33.41 -12.95
C GLY A 151 9.60 32.29 -12.05
N ASP A 152 8.72 31.55 -11.36
CA ASP A 152 9.09 30.46 -10.45
C ASP A 152 9.51 29.18 -11.20
N LEU A 153 9.18 29.10 -12.49
CA LEU A 153 9.59 28.04 -13.42
C LEU A 153 10.70 28.55 -14.35
N GLU A 154 11.85 27.87 -14.34
CA GLU A 154 13.00 28.26 -15.17
C GLU A 154 13.62 27.07 -15.91
N LEU A 155 14.26 27.38 -17.05
CA LEU A 155 15.13 26.43 -17.74
C LEU A 155 16.53 26.49 -17.11
N SER A 156 17.07 25.33 -16.77
CA SER A 156 18.40 25.17 -16.20
C SER A 156 19.09 23.96 -16.84
N GLU A 157 20.29 23.65 -16.38
CA GLU A 157 20.97 22.40 -16.70
C GLU A 157 21.19 21.53 -15.45
N TYR A 158 21.14 20.21 -15.64
CA TYR A 158 21.58 19.19 -14.69
C TYR A 158 22.44 18.17 -15.43
N GLN A 159 23.68 17.95 -14.97
CA GLN A 159 24.66 17.08 -15.62
C GLN A 159 24.83 17.37 -17.14
N GLY A 160 24.81 18.65 -17.52
CA GLY A 160 24.93 19.09 -18.91
C GLY A 160 23.71 18.79 -19.79
N ARG A 161 22.55 18.49 -19.19
CA ARG A 161 21.28 18.29 -19.88
C ARG A 161 20.27 19.36 -19.47
N PRO A 162 19.43 19.84 -20.39
CA PRO A 162 18.40 20.81 -20.08
C PRO A 162 17.34 20.21 -19.14
N VAL A 163 16.89 21.01 -18.19
CA VAL A 163 15.88 20.67 -17.18
C VAL A 163 14.96 21.86 -16.94
N VAL A 164 13.75 21.59 -16.47
CA VAL A 164 12.85 22.61 -15.89
C VAL A 164 13.00 22.57 -14.37
N ARG A 165 13.21 23.72 -13.73
CA ARG A 165 13.22 23.83 -12.26
C ARG A 165 11.98 24.56 -11.77
N TYR A 166 11.44 24.09 -10.66
CA TYR A 166 10.40 24.75 -9.88
C TYR A 166 10.83 24.70 -8.42
N PHE A 167 11.46 25.77 -7.93
CA PHE A 167 12.20 25.76 -6.66
C PHE A 167 13.22 24.60 -6.61
N ASP A 168 13.10 23.73 -5.61
CA ASP A 168 13.96 22.54 -5.43
C ASP A 168 13.58 21.39 -6.36
N GLN A 169 12.41 21.44 -7.00
CA GLN A 169 12.01 20.45 -7.99
C GLN A 169 12.82 20.62 -9.27
N VAL A 170 13.18 19.49 -9.87
CA VAL A 170 13.87 19.42 -11.15
C VAL A 170 13.17 18.36 -11.98
N PHE A 171 12.85 18.69 -13.24
CA PHE A 171 12.20 17.80 -14.20
C PHE A 171 13.00 17.73 -15.50
N PRO A 172 13.06 16.56 -16.16
CA PRO A 172 13.84 16.41 -17.39
C PRO A 172 13.21 17.16 -18.55
N VAL A 173 14.03 17.71 -19.45
CA VAL A 173 13.55 18.09 -20.79
C VAL A 173 13.74 16.91 -21.74
N ALA A 174 12.66 16.54 -22.42
CA ALA A 174 12.64 15.48 -23.43
C ALA A 174 13.57 15.84 -24.61
N PRO A 175 14.35 14.90 -25.17
CA PRO A 175 15.27 15.19 -26.26
C PRO A 175 14.58 15.81 -27.48
N GLY A 176 15.16 16.89 -28.02
CA GLY A 176 14.62 17.59 -29.19
C GLY A 176 13.49 18.58 -28.87
N THR A 177 13.20 18.85 -27.60
CA THR A 177 12.13 19.76 -27.16
C THR A 177 12.63 21.05 -26.47
N GLU A 178 13.92 21.32 -26.51
CA GLU A 178 14.63 22.31 -25.67
C GLU A 178 14.37 23.79 -26.02
N GLY A 179 13.91 24.09 -27.24
CA GLY A 179 13.89 25.45 -27.77
C GLY A 179 12.64 26.27 -27.45
N GLY A 180 12.80 27.53 -27.05
CA GLY A 180 11.68 28.48 -26.86
C GLY A 180 11.58 28.99 -25.43
N SER A 181 10.41 29.51 -25.05
CA SER A 181 10.12 29.88 -23.67
C SER A 181 9.93 28.64 -22.78
N VAL A 182 9.96 28.82 -21.45
CA VAL A 182 9.66 27.74 -20.48
C VAL A 182 8.29 27.11 -20.76
N ALA A 183 7.30 27.94 -21.12
CA ALA A 183 5.96 27.48 -21.48
C ALA A 183 5.97 26.61 -22.75
N ASP A 184 6.72 27.02 -23.78
CA ASP A 184 6.87 26.24 -25.01
C ASP A 184 7.53 24.88 -24.72
N VAL A 185 8.56 24.86 -23.87
CA VAL A 185 9.23 23.63 -23.45
C VAL A 185 8.26 22.73 -22.70
N LEU A 186 7.60 23.22 -21.66
CA LEU A 186 6.61 22.45 -20.88
C LEU A 186 5.49 21.88 -21.74
N GLY A 187 5.02 22.63 -22.75
CA GLY A 187 3.99 22.17 -23.68
C GLY A 187 4.35 20.94 -24.52
N ARG A 188 5.64 20.56 -24.57
CA ARG A 188 6.15 19.41 -25.33
C ARG A 188 6.67 18.26 -24.46
N GLN A 189 6.55 18.35 -23.14
CA GLN A 189 7.04 17.30 -22.25
C GLN A 189 6.06 16.14 -22.14
N HIS A 190 6.58 14.97 -21.74
CA HIS A 190 5.77 13.78 -21.48
C HIS A 190 5.06 13.83 -20.13
N TYR A 191 5.23 14.91 -19.37
CA TYR A 191 4.53 15.18 -18.12
C TYR A 191 3.76 16.49 -18.19
N LEU A 192 2.72 16.58 -17.37
CA LEU A 192 1.90 17.79 -17.20
C LEU A 192 2.03 18.26 -15.76
N LEU A 193 2.69 19.40 -15.55
CA LEU A 193 2.72 20.06 -14.24
C LEU A 193 1.44 20.86 -14.06
N GLY A 194 0.73 20.62 -12.97
CA GLY A 194 -0.46 21.38 -12.61
C GLY A 194 -0.52 21.73 -11.13
N ASP A 195 -1.51 22.53 -10.79
CA ASP A 195 -1.78 22.98 -9.42
C ASP A 195 -2.05 21.77 -8.52
N TRP A 196 -1.48 21.73 -7.32
CA TRP A 196 -1.75 20.65 -6.35
C TRP A 196 -3.24 20.47 -6.04
N ARG A 197 -4.04 21.54 -6.16
CA ARG A 197 -5.50 21.49 -5.97
C ARG A 197 -6.26 20.88 -7.14
N SER A 198 -5.62 20.70 -8.29
CA SER A 198 -6.21 20.07 -9.47
C SER A 198 -5.99 18.56 -9.53
N LYS A 199 -5.56 17.95 -8.41
CA LYS A 199 -5.22 16.51 -8.34
C LYS A 199 -6.33 15.61 -8.92
N ASP A 200 -7.59 15.91 -8.65
CA ASP A 200 -8.73 15.09 -9.07
C ASP A 200 -8.89 15.03 -10.60
N ASP A 201 -8.36 16.03 -11.30
CA ASP A 201 -8.46 16.16 -12.75
C ASP A 201 -7.20 15.66 -13.47
N ILE A 202 -6.02 15.71 -12.84
CA ILE A 202 -4.75 15.48 -13.54
C ILE A 202 -3.87 14.38 -12.94
N LEU A 203 -4.13 13.88 -11.74
CA LEU A 203 -3.25 12.90 -11.11
C LEU A 203 -3.20 11.60 -11.93
N GLY A 204 -2.09 11.42 -12.65
CA GLY A 204 -1.98 10.45 -13.75
C GLY A 204 -1.44 9.08 -13.35
N TYR A 205 -1.30 8.76 -12.06
CA TYR A 205 -0.69 7.51 -11.59
C TYR A 205 -1.37 7.00 -10.33
N ARG A 206 -1.30 5.67 -10.08
CA ARG A 206 -1.69 5.10 -8.79
C ARG A 206 -0.69 5.51 -7.72
N ARG A 207 -1.21 5.89 -6.55
CA ARG A 207 -0.45 6.18 -5.34
C ARG A 207 -0.48 5.05 -4.31
N PHE A 208 0.36 5.15 -3.29
CA PHE A 208 0.12 4.49 -2.01
C PHE A 208 -0.89 5.33 -1.20
N PHE A 209 -2.09 4.78 -0.98
CA PHE A 209 -3.23 5.52 -0.43
C PHE A 209 -3.44 6.87 -1.13
N ASP A 210 -3.37 7.98 -0.39
CA ASP A 210 -3.49 9.36 -0.88
C ASP A 210 -2.15 10.13 -0.88
N VAL A 211 -1.02 9.42 -0.78
CA VAL A 211 0.31 10.04 -0.69
C VAL A 211 0.87 10.32 -2.09
N ASP A 212 0.79 11.56 -2.53
CA ASP A 212 1.20 11.98 -3.88
C ASP A 212 2.68 11.72 -4.18
N THR A 213 3.53 11.69 -3.16
CA THR A 213 4.97 11.43 -3.29
C THR A 213 5.33 9.95 -3.37
N LEU A 214 4.36 9.03 -3.43
CA LEU A 214 4.61 7.59 -3.57
C LEU A 214 3.90 7.07 -4.82
N VAL A 215 4.67 6.78 -5.87
CA VAL A 215 4.19 6.33 -7.18
C VAL A 215 4.21 4.82 -7.22
N ALA A 216 3.07 4.20 -7.53
CA ALA A 216 2.95 2.77 -7.46
C ALA A 216 3.65 2.03 -8.61
N VAL A 217 4.24 0.89 -8.27
CA VAL A 217 5.01 0.02 -9.15
C VAL A 217 4.14 -1.16 -9.61
N ARG A 218 4.38 -1.61 -10.84
CA ARG A 218 3.72 -2.75 -11.50
C ARG A 218 4.52 -4.04 -11.31
N VAL A 219 4.71 -4.43 -10.05
CA VAL A 219 5.52 -5.61 -9.68
C VAL A 219 4.92 -6.94 -10.14
N GLU A 220 3.69 -6.94 -10.65
CA GLU A 220 3.09 -8.10 -11.31
C GLU A 220 3.80 -8.48 -12.62
N LEU A 221 4.52 -7.52 -13.23
CA LEU A 221 5.32 -7.74 -14.43
C LEU A 221 6.66 -8.41 -14.03
N PRO A 222 7.03 -9.56 -14.62
CA PRO A 222 8.25 -10.28 -14.25
C PRO A 222 9.52 -9.44 -14.32
N GLU A 223 9.69 -8.62 -15.36
CA GLU A 223 10.86 -7.75 -15.52
C GLU A 223 10.97 -6.67 -14.44
N VAL A 224 9.83 -6.18 -13.95
CA VAL A 224 9.77 -5.20 -12.86
C VAL A 224 10.10 -5.88 -11.53
N PHE A 225 9.53 -7.07 -11.29
CA PHE A 225 9.90 -7.88 -10.13
C PHE A 225 11.41 -8.15 -10.08
N ASP A 226 11.97 -8.67 -11.18
CA ASP A 226 13.39 -8.99 -11.28
C ASP A 226 14.28 -7.78 -10.98
N ALA A 227 13.96 -6.62 -11.58
CA ALA A 227 14.74 -5.41 -11.39
C ALA A 227 14.63 -4.83 -9.97
N THR A 228 13.44 -4.92 -9.35
CA THR A 228 13.19 -4.35 -8.01
C THR A 228 13.64 -5.28 -6.87
N HIS A 229 13.79 -6.59 -7.14
CA HIS A 229 14.14 -7.58 -6.11
C HIS A 229 15.55 -8.14 -6.24
N ALA A 230 16.27 -7.94 -7.36
CA ALA A 230 17.59 -8.52 -7.61
C ALA A 230 18.59 -8.33 -6.45
N LYS A 231 18.66 -7.12 -5.85
CA LYS A 231 19.57 -6.84 -4.73
C LYS A 231 19.18 -7.62 -3.47
N LEU A 232 17.90 -7.67 -3.13
CA LEU A 232 17.42 -8.38 -1.95
C LEU A 232 17.57 -9.90 -2.10
N VAL A 233 17.30 -10.43 -3.30
CA VAL A 233 17.50 -11.84 -3.64
C VAL A 233 19.00 -12.23 -3.60
N ASP A 234 19.90 -11.38 -4.12
CA ASP A 234 21.35 -11.59 -4.00
C ASP A 234 21.77 -11.71 -2.53
N LEU A 235 21.33 -10.78 -1.69
CA LEU A 235 21.66 -10.76 -0.26
C LEU A 235 21.10 -11.98 0.49
N ALA A 236 19.88 -12.42 0.17
CA ALA A 236 19.34 -13.67 0.71
C ALA A 236 20.15 -14.89 0.24
N SER A 237 20.54 -14.95 -1.04
CA SER A 237 21.35 -16.05 -1.58
C SER A 237 22.73 -16.17 -0.93
N ARG A 238 23.27 -15.04 -0.45
CA ARG A 238 24.53 -14.93 0.30
C ARG A 238 24.36 -15.19 1.80
N GLY A 239 23.13 -15.41 2.27
CA GLY A 239 22.80 -15.61 3.68
C GLY A 239 22.91 -14.37 4.54
N VAL A 240 22.84 -13.16 3.94
CA VAL A 240 22.79 -11.89 4.67
C VAL A 240 21.38 -11.64 5.22
N ILE A 241 20.36 -12.10 4.49
CA ILE A 241 18.94 -12.00 4.84
C ILE A 241 18.38 -13.42 4.97
N ASP A 242 17.70 -13.70 6.08
CA ASP A 242 17.09 -15.00 6.39
C ASP A 242 15.57 -15.02 6.10
N GLY A 243 14.91 -13.84 6.04
CA GLY A 243 13.49 -13.73 5.74
C GLY A 243 13.02 -12.34 5.34
N PHE A 244 11.75 -12.24 4.94
CA PHE A 244 11.15 -11.02 4.40
C PHE A 244 9.81 -10.71 5.08
N ARG A 245 9.59 -9.43 5.42
CA ARG A 245 8.26 -8.89 5.70
C ARG A 245 7.83 -8.06 4.50
N ILE A 246 6.66 -8.35 3.95
CA ILE A 246 6.14 -7.68 2.77
C ILE A 246 5.19 -6.57 3.19
N ASP A 247 5.58 -5.33 2.88
CA ASP A 247 4.77 -4.13 3.04
C ASP A 247 3.60 -4.12 2.05
N HIS A 248 2.42 -3.78 2.56
CA HIS A 248 1.23 -3.48 1.76
C HIS A 248 0.96 -4.41 0.53
N PRO A 249 0.92 -5.74 0.71
CA PRO A 249 0.59 -6.70 -0.35
C PRO A 249 -0.81 -6.46 -0.96
N ASP A 250 -1.75 -5.89 -0.18
CA ASP A 250 -3.10 -5.59 -0.66
C ASP A 250 -3.13 -4.44 -1.69
N GLY A 251 -2.04 -3.70 -1.87
CA GLY A 251 -1.89 -2.75 -2.98
C GLY A 251 -1.48 -3.40 -4.31
N LEU A 252 -1.03 -4.65 -4.30
CA LEU A 252 -0.51 -5.33 -5.50
C LEU A 252 -1.63 -5.77 -6.44
N ALA A 253 -1.31 -5.83 -7.73
CA ALA A 253 -2.24 -6.33 -8.74
C ALA A 253 -2.47 -7.85 -8.61
N ASP A 254 -1.40 -8.61 -8.37
CA ASP A 254 -1.43 -10.06 -8.13
C ASP A 254 -0.53 -10.44 -6.94
N PRO A 255 -1.03 -10.31 -5.69
CA PRO A 255 -0.23 -10.62 -4.49
C PRO A 255 0.16 -12.09 -4.40
N GLU A 256 -0.68 -13.03 -4.83
CA GLU A 256 -0.33 -14.46 -4.83
C GLU A 256 0.80 -14.76 -5.84
N GLY A 257 0.71 -14.18 -7.04
CA GLY A 257 1.77 -14.30 -8.03
C GLY A 257 3.08 -13.65 -7.57
N TYR A 258 3.00 -12.50 -6.88
CA TYR A 258 4.15 -11.86 -6.26
C TYR A 258 4.83 -12.78 -5.23
N LEU A 259 4.07 -13.31 -4.27
CA LEU A 259 4.60 -14.20 -3.23
C LEU A 259 5.18 -15.48 -3.81
N SER A 260 4.55 -16.03 -4.85
CA SER A 260 5.06 -17.21 -5.57
C SER A 260 6.41 -16.94 -6.23
N ARG A 261 6.56 -15.80 -6.92
CA ARG A 261 7.85 -15.39 -7.51
C ARG A 261 8.91 -15.16 -6.44
N LEU A 262 8.55 -14.54 -5.31
CA LEU A 262 9.49 -14.32 -4.20
C LEU A 262 9.95 -15.63 -3.57
N ARG A 263 9.03 -16.57 -3.31
CA ARG A 263 9.38 -17.91 -2.83
C ARG A 263 10.37 -18.58 -3.78
N ASP A 264 10.08 -18.57 -5.09
CA ASP A 264 10.90 -19.25 -6.08
C ASP A 264 12.28 -18.59 -6.23
N ALA A 265 12.35 -17.26 -6.22
CA ALA A 265 13.60 -16.49 -6.33
C ALA A 265 14.50 -16.63 -5.09
N THR A 266 13.92 -16.82 -3.91
CA THR A 266 14.67 -16.91 -2.64
C THR A 266 14.94 -18.35 -2.18
N GLY A 267 14.45 -19.35 -2.93
CA GLY A 267 14.55 -20.74 -2.53
C GLY A 267 13.66 -21.11 -1.33
N GLY A 268 12.58 -20.35 -1.11
CA GLY A 268 11.63 -20.57 -0.03
C GLY A 268 12.03 -19.93 1.30
N ALA A 269 12.57 -18.71 1.27
CA ALA A 269 12.82 -17.94 2.48
C ALA A 269 11.53 -17.77 3.31
N TRP A 270 11.68 -17.54 4.62
CA TRP A 270 10.53 -17.23 5.48
C TRP A 270 9.96 -15.86 5.10
N VAL A 271 8.66 -15.80 4.85
CA VAL A 271 7.96 -14.58 4.42
C VAL A 271 6.75 -14.36 5.31
N VAL A 272 6.54 -13.14 5.79
CA VAL A 272 5.26 -12.70 6.39
C VAL A 272 4.74 -11.48 5.64
N VAL A 273 3.43 -11.29 5.69
CA VAL A 273 2.74 -10.21 4.97
C VAL A 273 2.08 -9.23 5.91
N GLU A 274 2.24 -7.94 5.67
CA GLU A 274 1.44 -6.93 6.35
C GLU A 274 0.03 -6.92 5.77
N LYS A 275 -0.85 -7.76 6.31
CA LYS A 275 -2.24 -7.85 5.86
C LYS A 275 -3.17 -7.73 7.05
N ILE A 276 -4.11 -6.79 6.95
CA ILE A 276 -5.15 -6.58 7.95
C ILE A 276 -6.30 -7.54 7.68
N LEU A 277 -6.53 -8.48 8.59
CA LEU A 277 -7.65 -9.40 8.53
C LEU A 277 -8.83 -8.78 9.26
N GLU A 278 -10.03 -8.84 8.70
CA GLU A 278 -11.26 -8.32 9.32
C GLU A 278 -12.18 -9.45 9.80
N GLY A 279 -12.70 -9.34 11.03
CA GLY A 279 -13.61 -10.34 11.60
C GLY A 279 -13.04 -11.76 11.59
N ASP A 280 -13.73 -12.67 10.89
CA ASP A 280 -13.35 -14.08 10.71
C ASP A 280 -12.56 -14.36 9.42
N GLU A 281 -12.11 -13.31 8.71
CA GLU A 281 -11.27 -13.42 7.53
C GLU A 281 -9.96 -14.19 7.83
N SER A 282 -9.57 -15.03 6.87
CA SER A 282 -8.29 -15.71 6.84
C SER A 282 -7.50 -15.32 5.58
N LEU A 283 -6.17 -15.45 5.63
CA LEU A 283 -5.35 -15.33 4.43
C LEU A 283 -5.77 -16.38 3.38
N PRO A 284 -5.70 -16.07 2.07
CA PRO A 284 -5.91 -17.06 1.04
C PRO A 284 -4.94 -18.24 1.20
N ALA A 285 -5.47 -19.46 1.24
CA ALA A 285 -4.67 -20.67 1.50
C ALA A 285 -3.60 -20.96 0.42
N SER A 286 -3.73 -20.35 -0.76
CA SER A 286 -2.77 -20.44 -1.86
C SER A 286 -1.51 -19.58 -1.65
N TRP A 287 -1.53 -18.60 -0.75
CA TRP A 287 -0.41 -17.69 -0.56
C TRP A 287 0.78 -18.41 0.08
N PRO A 288 1.96 -18.43 -0.57
CA PRO A 288 3.16 -19.01 0.01
C PRO A 288 3.80 -18.04 1.02
N THR A 289 3.16 -17.88 2.18
CA THR A 289 3.59 -17.04 3.30
C THR A 289 3.48 -17.82 4.61
N ALA A 290 4.28 -17.44 5.61
CA ALA A 290 4.19 -17.96 6.97
C ALA A 290 2.99 -17.38 7.75
N GLY A 291 2.42 -16.27 7.28
CA GLY A 291 1.23 -15.63 7.84
C GLY A 291 1.34 -14.11 7.84
N THR A 292 0.63 -13.45 8.76
CA THR A 292 0.61 -11.98 8.87
C THR A 292 1.75 -11.44 9.73
N THR A 293 1.85 -10.11 9.82
CA THR A 293 2.67 -9.40 10.83
C THR A 293 2.02 -9.34 12.23
N GLY A 294 0.83 -9.95 12.41
CA GLY A 294 0.25 -10.21 13.74
C GLY A 294 -0.80 -9.22 14.25
N TYR A 295 -1.34 -8.29 13.43
CA TYR A 295 -2.42 -7.39 13.87
C TYR A 295 -3.69 -8.14 14.31
N ASP A 296 -3.93 -9.32 13.75
CA ASP A 296 -4.99 -10.23 14.19
C ASP A 296 -4.78 -10.77 15.61
N ALA A 297 -3.52 -10.86 16.07
CA ALA A 297 -3.20 -11.17 17.47
C ALA A 297 -3.62 -10.02 18.41
N ILE A 298 -3.41 -8.76 18.01
CA ILE A 298 -3.85 -7.58 18.77
C ILE A 298 -5.36 -7.66 19.01
N ARG A 299 -6.14 -7.93 17.96
CA ARG A 299 -7.60 -8.09 18.09
C ARG A 299 -7.97 -9.21 19.05
N ALA A 300 -7.38 -10.39 18.90
CA ALA A 300 -7.69 -11.54 19.76
C ALA A 300 -7.39 -11.24 21.24
N ILE A 301 -6.26 -10.59 21.52
CA ILE A 301 -5.85 -10.20 22.88
C ILE A 301 -6.76 -9.10 23.43
N GLN A 302 -7.11 -8.09 22.63
CA GLN A 302 -8.03 -7.02 23.03
C GLN A 302 -9.41 -7.57 23.36
N THR A 303 -9.98 -8.43 22.52
CA THR A 303 -11.29 -9.08 22.77
C THR A 303 -11.28 -9.94 24.04
N ALA A 304 -10.14 -10.57 24.37
CA ALA A 304 -9.99 -11.37 25.58
C ALA A 304 -9.83 -10.54 26.86
N LEU A 305 -9.20 -9.37 26.77
CA LEU A 305 -8.85 -8.55 27.93
C LEU A 305 -9.81 -7.38 28.18
N VAL A 306 -10.62 -6.99 27.19
CA VAL A 306 -11.58 -5.89 27.35
C VAL A 306 -12.57 -6.22 28.47
N PRO A 307 -12.82 -5.31 29.43
CA PRO A 307 -13.74 -5.60 30.51
C PRO A 307 -15.20 -5.55 30.05
N ASP A 308 -16.08 -6.29 30.73
CA ASP A 308 -17.53 -6.26 30.52
C ASP A 308 -18.16 -4.99 31.11
N VAL A 309 -17.92 -3.87 30.43
CA VAL A 309 -18.39 -2.52 30.80
C VAL A 309 -19.14 -1.83 29.66
N GLY A 310 -19.43 -2.56 28.59
CA GLY A 310 -20.07 -2.04 27.38
C GLY A 310 -21.31 -1.21 27.65
N PRO A 311 -22.32 -1.70 28.41
CA PRO A 311 -23.54 -0.95 28.70
C PRO A 311 -23.30 0.38 29.44
N ALA A 312 -22.33 0.41 30.37
CA ALA A 312 -22.00 1.62 31.12
C ALA A 312 -21.31 2.66 30.22
N LEU A 313 -20.39 2.21 29.37
CA LEU A 313 -19.76 3.08 28.37
C LEU A 313 -20.76 3.57 27.32
N ASP A 314 -21.76 2.77 26.95
CA ASP A 314 -22.83 3.21 26.04
C ASP A 314 -23.69 4.32 26.63
N GLU A 315 -24.01 4.24 27.92
CA GLU A 315 -24.76 5.29 28.60
C GLU A 315 -23.97 6.60 28.65
N LEU A 316 -22.68 6.52 29.02
CA LEU A 316 -21.78 7.68 29.01
C LEU A 316 -21.62 8.25 27.61
N TRP A 317 -21.44 7.39 26.60
CA TRP A 317 -21.30 7.77 25.21
C TRP A 317 -22.53 8.51 24.70
N ARG A 318 -23.73 7.95 24.89
CA ARG A 318 -25.01 8.61 24.56
C ARG A 318 -25.20 9.92 25.32
N GLY A 319 -24.71 10.00 26.56
CA GLY A 319 -24.71 11.23 27.37
C GLY A 319 -23.91 12.39 26.78
N THR A 320 -22.93 12.12 25.91
CA THR A 320 -22.20 13.18 25.18
C THR A 320 -22.99 13.81 24.04
N GLY A 321 -24.17 13.25 23.71
CA GLY A 321 -24.94 13.62 22.53
C GLY A 321 -24.60 12.78 21.29
N ALA A 322 -23.65 11.84 21.37
CA ALA A 322 -23.37 10.90 20.30
C ALA A 322 -24.56 9.97 20.03
N GLN A 323 -24.94 9.83 18.76
CA GLN A 323 -26.08 9.02 18.31
C GLN A 323 -25.73 8.00 17.21
N ALA A 324 -24.58 8.16 16.55
CA ALA A 324 -24.18 7.29 15.46
C ALA A 324 -23.68 5.93 15.99
N SER A 325 -24.08 4.84 15.33
CA SER A 325 -23.48 3.52 15.53
C SER A 325 -22.09 3.46 14.90
N LEU A 326 -21.30 2.45 15.28
CA LEU A 326 -20.00 2.18 14.64
C LEU A 326 -20.17 2.04 13.13
N ALA A 327 -21.07 1.17 12.67
CA ALA A 327 -21.35 0.96 11.25
C ALA A 327 -21.77 2.25 10.50
N ALA A 328 -22.59 3.11 11.13
CA ALA A 328 -22.95 4.40 10.52
C ALA A 328 -21.72 5.33 10.41
N THR A 329 -20.88 5.34 11.45
CA THR A 329 -19.64 6.13 11.49
C THR A 329 -18.65 5.66 10.43
N GLU A 330 -18.50 4.35 10.22
CA GLU A 330 -17.68 3.76 9.15
C GLU A 330 -18.17 4.14 7.77
N LEU A 331 -19.47 3.99 7.49
CA LEU A 331 -20.02 4.34 6.19
C LEU A 331 -19.87 5.84 5.88
N GLU A 332 -20.07 6.71 6.88
CA GLU A 332 -19.85 8.15 6.73
C GLU A 332 -18.38 8.47 6.48
N ALA A 333 -17.47 7.83 7.22
CA ALA A 333 -16.04 8.04 7.08
C ALA A 333 -15.49 7.54 5.73
N LYS A 334 -15.93 6.37 5.26
CA LYS A 334 -15.57 5.83 3.93
C LYS A 334 -16.05 6.75 2.80
N ARG A 335 -17.27 7.28 2.89
CA ARG A 335 -17.79 8.30 1.95
C ARG A 335 -16.93 9.55 1.95
N LEU A 336 -16.64 10.09 3.13
CA LEU A 336 -15.82 11.30 3.27
C LEU A 336 -14.44 11.13 2.64
N VAL A 337 -13.79 9.99 2.87
CA VAL A 337 -12.46 9.68 2.33
C VAL A 337 -12.50 9.52 0.82
N LEU A 338 -13.52 8.85 0.28
CA LEU A 338 -13.70 8.76 -1.17
C LEU A 338 -13.83 10.15 -1.79
N ASP A 339 -14.65 11.03 -1.19
CA ASP A 339 -14.92 12.37 -1.73
C ASP A 339 -13.71 13.31 -1.60
N LEU A 340 -12.90 13.20 -0.54
CA LEU A 340 -11.79 14.14 -0.28
C LEU A 340 -10.42 13.65 -0.77
N LEU A 341 -10.18 12.34 -0.72
CA LEU A 341 -8.83 11.77 -0.86
C LEU A 341 -8.69 10.88 -2.09
N LEU A 342 -9.72 10.09 -2.42
CA LEU A 342 -9.66 9.00 -3.41
C LEU A 342 -10.51 9.24 -4.67
N GLU A 343 -10.93 10.48 -4.90
CA GLU A 343 -11.64 10.88 -6.12
C GLU A 343 -10.83 10.58 -7.41
N PRO A 344 -9.49 10.78 -7.47
CA PRO A 344 -8.70 10.36 -8.64
C PRO A 344 -8.85 8.86 -8.96
N GLU A 345 -8.82 8.02 -7.93
CA GLU A 345 -8.95 6.57 -8.05
C GLU A 345 -10.35 6.17 -8.52
N LEU A 346 -11.41 6.75 -7.94
CA LEU A 346 -12.79 6.52 -8.37
C LEU A 346 -13.00 6.94 -9.83
N ARG A 347 -12.50 8.12 -10.23
CA ARG A 347 -12.63 8.61 -11.60
C ARG A 347 -11.94 7.70 -12.61
N ARG A 348 -10.81 7.07 -12.26
CA ARG A 348 -10.20 6.03 -13.11
C ARG A 348 -11.12 4.83 -13.25
N LEU A 349 -11.72 4.33 -12.16
CA LEU A 349 -12.68 3.23 -12.24
C LEU A 349 -13.87 3.58 -13.15
N VAL A 350 -14.41 4.80 -13.07
CA VAL A 350 -15.49 5.26 -13.95
C VAL A 350 -15.07 5.29 -15.42
N ARG A 351 -13.87 5.82 -15.71
CA ARG A 351 -13.31 5.85 -17.08
C ARG A 351 -13.18 4.45 -17.69
N ARG A 352 -12.90 3.43 -16.87
CA ARG A 352 -12.78 2.03 -17.30
C ARG A 352 -14.13 1.29 -17.37
N ALA A 353 -14.99 1.50 -16.38
CA ALA A 353 -16.24 0.75 -16.25
C ALA A 353 -17.25 1.02 -17.36
N GLY A 354 -17.39 2.28 -17.80
CA GLY A 354 -18.34 2.63 -18.86
C GLY A 354 -18.04 1.91 -20.19
N PRO A 355 -16.83 2.06 -20.75
CA PRO A 355 -16.42 1.33 -21.96
C PRO A 355 -16.48 -0.19 -21.81
N ALA A 356 -16.06 -0.74 -20.66
CA ALA A 356 -16.13 -2.17 -20.39
C ALA A 356 -17.59 -2.69 -20.42
N ALA A 357 -18.52 -1.98 -19.77
CA ALA A 357 -19.95 -2.29 -19.80
C ALA A 357 -20.52 -2.23 -21.23
N ALA A 358 -20.18 -1.20 -21.99
CA ALA A 358 -20.64 -1.04 -23.37
C ALA A 358 -20.20 -2.19 -24.27
N ARG A 359 -18.94 -2.64 -24.14
CA ARG A 359 -18.42 -3.81 -24.89
C ARG A 359 -19.00 -5.14 -24.43
N ALA A 360 -19.40 -5.25 -23.17
CA ALA A 360 -20.19 -6.36 -22.65
C ALA A 360 -21.67 -6.31 -23.08
N GLY A 361 -22.10 -5.30 -23.84
CA GLY A 361 -23.46 -5.17 -24.37
C GLY A 361 -24.45 -4.48 -23.42
N HIS A 362 -23.95 -3.75 -22.42
CA HIS A 362 -24.74 -3.00 -21.46
C HIS A 362 -24.61 -1.48 -21.71
N ASP A 363 -25.74 -0.81 -21.85
CA ASP A 363 -25.80 0.66 -21.93
C ASP A 363 -26.14 1.22 -20.54
N LEU A 364 -25.13 1.71 -19.83
CA LEU A 364 -25.27 2.30 -18.50
C LEU A 364 -25.04 3.80 -18.57
N ALA A 365 -25.89 4.58 -17.88
CA ALA A 365 -25.67 6.01 -17.76
C ALA A 365 -24.37 6.27 -16.96
N PRO A 366 -23.51 7.22 -17.38
CA PRO A 366 -22.27 7.54 -16.67
C PRO A 366 -22.49 7.85 -15.17
N ASP A 367 -23.53 8.61 -14.85
CA ASP A 367 -23.90 8.95 -13.47
C ASP A 367 -24.26 7.69 -12.64
N ASP A 368 -24.91 6.70 -13.25
CA ASP A 368 -25.25 5.44 -12.60
C ASP A 368 -23.99 4.58 -12.36
N VAL A 369 -23.03 4.59 -13.31
CA VAL A 369 -21.75 3.89 -13.16
C VAL A 369 -20.95 4.47 -11.99
N GLU A 370 -20.81 5.80 -11.94
CA GLU A 370 -20.12 6.47 -10.83
C GLU A 370 -20.80 6.22 -9.50
N ALA A 371 -22.12 6.43 -9.42
CA ALA A 371 -22.87 6.24 -8.18
C ALA A 371 -22.81 4.78 -7.70
N ALA A 372 -22.85 3.81 -8.62
CA ALA A 372 -22.78 2.40 -8.26
C ALA A 372 -21.37 1.98 -7.81
N LEU A 373 -20.30 2.45 -8.48
CA LEU A 373 -18.92 2.23 -8.03
C LEU A 373 -18.65 2.84 -6.66
N ARG A 374 -19.12 4.08 -6.43
CA ARG A 374 -19.00 4.75 -5.13
C ARG A 374 -19.67 3.93 -4.02
N GLU A 375 -20.89 3.45 -4.24
CA GLU A 375 -21.58 2.62 -3.24
C GLU A 375 -20.91 1.25 -3.05
N LEU A 376 -20.40 0.60 -4.11
CA LEU A 376 -19.64 -0.64 -3.96
C LEU A 376 -18.40 -0.45 -3.08
N LEU A 377 -17.64 0.63 -3.28
CA LEU A 377 -16.45 0.96 -2.49
C LEU A 377 -16.81 1.32 -1.04
N VAL A 378 -17.90 2.06 -0.79
CA VAL A 378 -18.33 2.38 0.58
C VAL A 378 -18.74 1.12 1.37
N GLN A 379 -19.27 0.10 0.69
CA GLN A 379 -19.81 -1.11 1.30
C GLN A 379 -18.78 -2.23 1.52
N VAL A 380 -17.49 -1.96 1.25
CA VAL A 380 -16.40 -2.89 1.57
C VAL A 380 -16.30 -3.09 3.08
N GLU A 381 -16.25 -4.33 3.53
CA GLU A 381 -16.12 -4.73 4.95
C GLU A 381 -14.75 -5.35 5.24
N THR A 382 -14.06 -5.78 4.18
CA THR A 382 -12.71 -6.33 4.21
C THR A 382 -11.84 -5.53 3.25
N TYR A 383 -10.54 -5.52 3.49
CA TYR A 383 -9.58 -4.71 2.74
C TYR A 383 -9.69 -4.89 1.22
N ARG A 384 -9.89 -6.12 0.74
CA ARG A 384 -10.21 -6.38 -0.68
C ARG A 384 -10.71 -7.81 -0.88
N ALA A 385 -11.24 -8.08 -2.07
CA ALA A 385 -11.31 -9.43 -2.61
C ALA A 385 -10.00 -9.77 -3.36
N TYR A 386 -9.86 -11.04 -3.77
CA TYR A 386 -8.73 -11.53 -4.55
C TYR A 386 -9.18 -12.19 -5.86
N VAL A 387 -9.72 -11.39 -6.78
CA VAL A 387 -9.99 -11.81 -8.17
C VAL A 387 -8.72 -11.65 -8.99
N ARG A 388 -8.13 -12.76 -9.44
CA ARG A 388 -6.90 -12.77 -10.23
C ARG A 388 -7.24 -12.85 -11.71
N LEU A 389 -6.59 -12.02 -12.54
CA LEU A 389 -6.73 -12.11 -13.99
C LEU A 389 -6.24 -13.46 -14.50
N ASP A 390 -6.85 -13.92 -15.59
CA ASP A 390 -6.51 -15.15 -16.30
C ASP A 390 -6.72 -16.44 -15.48
N GLN A 391 -7.47 -16.34 -14.37
CA GLN A 391 -7.88 -17.46 -13.51
C GLN A 391 -9.35 -17.33 -13.11
N ALA A 392 -10.09 -18.43 -13.03
CA ALA A 392 -11.46 -18.38 -12.54
C ALA A 392 -11.49 -17.85 -11.08
N PRO A 393 -12.39 -16.92 -10.73
CA PRO A 393 -12.50 -16.45 -9.35
C PRO A 393 -12.92 -17.60 -8.44
N ASP A 394 -12.33 -17.67 -7.25
CA ASP A 394 -12.76 -18.64 -6.25
C ASP A 394 -14.11 -18.26 -5.61
N ASP A 395 -14.70 -19.20 -4.88
CA ASP A 395 -16.00 -19.02 -4.23
C ASP A 395 -15.98 -17.85 -3.24
N GLU A 396 -14.85 -17.61 -2.57
CA GLU A 396 -14.70 -16.54 -1.59
C GLU A 396 -14.75 -15.16 -2.26
N ALA A 397 -14.02 -14.97 -3.35
CA ALA A 397 -14.05 -13.74 -4.13
C ALA A 397 -15.44 -13.49 -4.72
N VAL A 398 -16.11 -14.51 -5.26
CA VAL A 398 -17.49 -14.41 -5.77
C VAL A 398 -18.46 -14.01 -4.65
N GLN A 399 -18.34 -14.63 -3.46
CA GLN A 399 -19.17 -14.31 -2.31
C GLN A 399 -18.94 -12.88 -1.82
N ARG A 400 -17.67 -12.45 -1.71
CA ARG A 400 -17.30 -11.09 -1.28
C ARG A 400 -17.88 -10.04 -2.22
N ILE A 401 -17.61 -10.13 -3.53
CA ILE A 401 -18.15 -9.17 -4.52
C ILE A 401 -19.69 -9.22 -4.55
N GLY A 402 -20.29 -10.41 -4.45
CA GLY A 402 -21.74 -10.57 -4.37
C GLY A 402 -22.36 -9.90 -3.13
N ALA A 403 -21.71 -9.99 -1.97
CA ALA A 403 -22.14 -9.35 -0.74
C ALA A 403 -22.04 -7.82 -0.83
N LEU A 404 -20.96 -7.28 -1.43
CA LEU A 404 -20.83 -5.85 -1.73
C LEU A 404 -22.00 -5.35 -2.57
N ARG A 405 -22.30 -6.06 -3.67
CA ARG A 405 -23.41 -5.73 -4.55
C ARG A 405 -24.73 -5.70 -3.80
N GLN A 406 -25.02 -6.73 -3.00
CA GLN A 406 -26.27 -6.81 -2.25
C GLN A 406 -26.41 -5.70 -1.22
N ARG A 407 -25.34 -5.31 -0.53
CA ARG A 407 -25.37 -4.19 0.42
C ARG A 407 -25.60 -2.86 -0.30
N ALA A 408 -24.87 -2.61 -1.38
CA ALA A 408 -25.03 -1.41 -2.19
C ALA A 408 -26.47 -1.29 -2.74
N GLU A 409 -27.05 -2.39 -3.22
CA GLU A 409 -28.42 -2.43 -3.74
C GLU A 409 -29.49 -2.16 -2.66
N ARG A 410 -29.26 -2.60 -1.41
CA ARG A 410 -30.18 -2.27 -0.30
C ARG A 410 -30.23 -0.76 -0.02
N VAL A 411 -29.11 -0.07 -0.21
CA VAL A 411 -29.00 1.39 0.02
C VAL A 411 -29.47 2.18 -1.20
N ARG A 412 -29.15 1.70 -2.41
CA ARG A 412 -29.50 2.32 -3.70
C ARG A 412 -30.19 1.33 -4.64
N PRO A 413 -31.46 0.97 -4.36
CA PRO A 413 -32.21 0.03 -5.20
C PRO A 413 -32.46 0.56 -6.61
N ASP A 414 -32.40 1.88 -6.80
CA ASP A 414 -32.44 2.55 -8.10
C ASP A 414 -31.24 2.18 -9.00
N LEU A 415 -30.10 1.79 -8.40
CA LEU A 415 -28.89 1.39 -9.12
C LEU A 415 -28.76 -0.12 -9.35
N ALA A 416 -29.79 -0.93 -9.03
CA ALA A 416 -29.71 -2.39 -9.05
C ALA A 416 -29.18 -2.97 -10.37
N SER A 417 -29.56 -2.39 -11.52
CA SER A 417 -29.09 -2.82 -12.84
C SER A 417 -27.59 -2.53 -13.03
N ALA A 418 -27.15 -1.31 -12.73
CA ALA A 418 -25.74 -0.93 -12.83
C ALA A 418 -24.86 -1.76 -11.88
N LEU A 419 -25.31 -1.94 -10.65
CA LEU A 419 -24.64 -2.76 -9.63
C LEU A 419 -24.48 -4.22 -10.07
N LYS A 420 -25.49 -4.80 -10.71
CA LYS A 420 -25.41 -6.16 -11.26
C LYS A 420 -24.38 -6.25 -12.38
N VAL A 421 -24.39 -5.32 -13.33
CA VAL A 421 -23.42 -5.29 -14.43
C VAL A 421 -22.00 -5.12 -13.88
N LEU A 422 -21.79 -4.20 -12.93
CA LEU A 422 -20.48 -4.00 -12.30
C LEU A 422 -20.00 -5.25 -11.55
N GLN A 423 -20.88 -5.95 -10.82
CA GLN A 423 -20.53 -7.24 -10.22
C GLN A 423 -20.02 -8.24 -11.27
N ASP A 424 -20.71 -8.33 -12.42
CA ASP A 424 -20.34 -9.28 -13.47
C ASP A 424 -19.00 -8.90 -14.12
N LEU A 425 -18.75 -7.61 -14.35
CA LEU A 425 -17.46 -7.11 -14.84
C LEU A 425 -16.31 -7.33 -13.84
N LEU A 426 -16.55 -7.08 -12.55
CA LEU A 426 -15.55 -7.28 -11.49
C LEU A 426 -15.18 -8.74 -11.27
N LEU A 427 -16.03 -9.67 -11.71
CA LEU A 427 -15.79 -11.12 -11.67
C LEU A 427 -15.33 -11.68 -13.02
N ASP A 428 -15.30 -10.88 -14.09
CA ASP A 428 -14.82 -11.32 -15.41
C ASP A 428 -13.28 -11.29 -15.48
N SER A 429 -12.65 -12.18 -14.72
CA SER A 429 -11.19 -12.32 -14.68
C SER A 429 -10.57 -12.80 -16.00
N THR A 430 -11.37 -13.31 -16.93
CA THR A 430 -10.91 -13.83 -18.23
C THR A 430 -11.08 -12.85 -19.38
N THR A 431 -11.51 -11.63 -19.08
CA THR A 431 -11.74 -10.60 -20.09
C THR A 431 -10.46 -10.29 -20.87
N SER A 432 -10.59 -10.20 -22.20
CA SER A 432 -9.53 -9.72 -23.09
C SER A 432 -9.59 -8.19 -23.29
N ASP A 433 -10.59 -7.54 -22.68
CA ASP A 433 -10.80 -6.10 -22.79
C ASP A 433 -9.85 -5.33 -21.86
N GLU A 434 -9.11 -4.35 -22.37
CA GLU A 434 -8.13 -3.60 -21.56
C GLU A 434 -8.79 -2.83 -20.42
N ASP A 435 -9.95 -2.18 -20.66
CA ASP A 435 -10.65 -1.47 -19.60
C ASP A 435 -11.25 -2.43 -18.56
N GLY A 436 -11.81 -3.57 -19.00
CA GLY A 436 -12.27 -4.63 -18.11
C GLY A 436 -11.15 -5.18 -17.21
N ARG A 437 -9.98 -5.45 -17.80
CA ARG A 437 -8.79 -5.92 -17.05
C ARG A 437 -8.31 -4.89 -16.03
N ASP A 438 -8.22 -3.61 -16.42
CA ASP A 438 -7.87 -2.53 -15.50
C ASP A 438 -8.93 -2.43 -14.40
N LEU A 439 -10.22 -2.44 -14.72
CA LEU A 439 -11.31 -2.34 -13.74
C LEU A 439 -11.23 -3.43 -12.66
N VAL A 440 -11.06 -4.70 -13.05
CA VAL A 440 -10.96 -5.84 -12.11
C VAL A 440 -9.81 -5.63 -11.13
N VAL A 441 -8.63 -5.26 -11.62
CA VAL A 441 -7.44 -5.07 -10.78
C VAL A 441 -7.58 -3.81 -9.92
N ARG A 442 -7.92 -2.69 -10.55
CA ARG A 442 -7.98 -1.36 -9.92
C ARG A 442 -9.02 -1.31 -8.82
N PHE A 443 -10.21 -1.89 -9.02
CA PHE A 443 -11.25 -1.87 -8.00
C PHE A 443 -10.73 -2.45 -6.68
N GLN A 444 -10.07 -3.62 -6.75
CA GLN A 444 -9.51 -4.28 -5.58
C GLN A 444 -8.36 -3.48 -4.93
N GLN A 445 -7.53 -2.81 -5.73
CA GLN A 445 -6.45 -1.93 -5.22
C GLN A 445 -6.98 -0.65 -4.54
N VAL A 446 -8.23 -0.25 -4.81
CA VAL A 446 -8.87 0.93 -4.19
C VAL A 446 -9.61 0.57 -2.90
N CYS A 447 -10.13 -0.66 -2.77
CA CYS A 447 -10.80 -1.12 -1.55
C CYS A 447 -9.93 -0.96 -0.29
N GLY A 448 -8.64 -1.30 -0.37
CA GLY A 448 -7.71 -1.20 0.76
C GLY A 448 -7.55 0.24 1.29
N PRO A 449 -7.21 1.23 0.43
CA PRO A 449 -7.22 2.64 0.79
C PRO A 449 -8.54 3.13 1.41
N VAL A 450 -9.70 2.67 0.90
CA VAL A 450 -11.01 3.04 1.47
C VAL A 450 -11.15 2.53 2.89
N MET A 451 -10.73 1.28 3.16
CA MET A 451 -10.71 0.71 4.51
C MET A 451 -9.72 1.43 5.42
N ALA A 452 -8.45 1.55 5.03
CA ALA A 452 -7.42 2.15 5.86
C ALA A 452 -7.75 3.61 6.21
N LYS A 453 -8.07 4.43 5.21
CA LYS A 453 -8.33 5.86 5.42
C LYS A 453 -9.71 6.10 6.05
N GLY A 454 -10.71 5.32 5.65
CA GLY A 454 -12.08 5.43 6.18
C GLY A 454 -12.21 4.93 7.61
N VAL A 455 -11.63 3.77 7.94
CA VAL A 455 -11.78 3.15 9.25
C VAL A 455 -10.65 3.57 10.18
N GLU A 456 -9.40 3.27 9.82
CA GLU A 456 -8.28 3.43 10.74
C GLU A 456 -7.90 4.90 10.97
N ASP A 457 -7.93 5.72 9.92
CA ASP A 457 -7.52 7.13 9.99
C ASP A 457 -8.70 8.09 10.19
N THR A 458 -9.95 7.58 10.18
CA THR A 458 -11.15 8.43 10.37
C THR A 458 -12.13 7.88 11.39
N THR A 459 -12.71 6.68 11.21
CA THR A 459 -13.68 6.10 12.17
C THR A 459 -13.10 5.98 13.57
N PHE A 460 -11.87 5.45 13.70
CA PHE A 460 -11.19 5.30 15.00
C PHE A 460 -10.94 6.62 15.74
N TYR A 461 -10.99 7.75 15.04
CA TYR A 461 -10.87 9.08 15.62
C TYR A 461 -12.24 9.77 15.84
N ARG A 462 -13.34 9.13 15.44
CA ARG A 462 -14.72 9.63 15.63
C ARG A 462 -15.53 8.78 16.60
N PHE A 463 -15.23 7.49 16.73
CA PHE A 463 -15.94 6.55 17.59
C PHE A 463 -15.13 6.22 18.86
N HIS A 464 -15.21 7.07 19.88
CA HIS A 464 -14.28 7.05 21.03
C HIS A 464 -14.86 6.42 22.32
N ARG A 465 -15.74 5.43 22.17
CA ARG A 465 -16.34 4.70 23.31
C ARG A 465 -15.29 3.96 24.15
N MET A 466 -14.32 3.31 23.49
CA MET A 466 -13.15 2.68 24.13
C MET A 466 -11.96 2.73 23.18
N ILE A 467 -11.19 3.82 23.24
CA ILE A 467 -10.10 4.08 22.27
C ILE A 467 -8.98 3.04 22.26
N ALA A 468 -8.88 2.22 23.31
CA ALA A 468 -7.93 1.11 23.37
C ALA A 468 -8.23 0.02 22.34
N LEU A 469 -9.48 -0.07 21.84
CA LEU A 469 -9.90 -0.99 20.78
C LEU A 469 -9.75 -0.39 19.37
N ASN A 470 -9.56 0.93 19.28
CA ASN A 470 -9.43 1.66 18.03
C ASN A 470 -7.97 1.58 17.55
N GLU A 471 -7.60 0.41 17.06
CA GLU A 471 -6.23 0.05 16.69
C GLU A 471 -6.19 -0.64 15.32
N VAL A 472 -5.07 -0.57 14.61
CA VAL A 472 -4.86 -1.25 13.32
C VAL A 472 -5.15 -2.75 13.47
N GLY A 473 -6.09 -3.26 12.68
CA GLY A 473 -6.62 -4.63 12.77
C GLY A 473 -7.47 -4.95 14.01
N GLY A 474 -7.64 -3.99 14.93
CA GLY A 474 -8.54 -4.08 16.09
C GLY A 474 -10.00 -3.89 15.70
N ASP A 475 -10.91 -4.28 16.59
CA ASP A 475 -12.35 -4.18 16.38
C ASP A 475 -13.03 -3.46 17.56
N PRO A 476 -13.52 -2.22 17.37
CA PRO A 476 -14.25 -1.49 18.41
C PRO A 476 -15.53 -2.21 18.88
N ALA A 477 -16.09 -3.12 18.08
CA ALA A 477 -17.24 -3.94 18.46
C ALA A 477 -16.89 -5.05 19.46
N ALA A 478 -15.60 -5.33 19.73
CA ALA A 478 -15.18 -6.27 20.77
C ALA A 478 -15.74 -5.93 22.16
N LEU A 479 -16.05 -4.64 22.42
CA LEU A 479 -16.70 -4.19 23.64
C LEU A 479 -18.13 -4.73 23.82
N GLU A 480 -18.79 -5.16 22.74
CA GLU A 480 -20.12 -5.76 22.78
C GLU A 480 -20.09 -7.23 23.21
N ASN A 481 -18.98 -7.92 22.94
CA ASN A 481 -18.81 -9.34 23.24
C ASN A 481 -17.39 -9.66 23.78
N PRO A 482 -17.04 -9.18 24.99
CA PRO A 482 -15.79 -9.59 25.65
C PRO A 482 -15.72 -11.12 25.80
N SER A 483 -14.62 -11.74 25.38
CA SER A 483 -14.48 -13.20 25.43
C SER A 483 -13.02 -13.64 25.54
N PRO A 484 -12.60 -14.14 26.71
CA PRO A 484 -11.31 -14.80 26.86
C PRO A 484 -11.14 -16.01 25.92
N GLU A 485 -12.23 -16.70 25.60
CA GLU A 485 -12.24 -17.84 24.67
C GLU A 485 -11.80 -17.43 23.25
N ALA A 486 -12.06 -16.19 22.82
CA ALA A 486 -11.64 -15.70 21.51
C ALA A 486 -10.13 -15.80 21.30
N LEU A 487 -9.31 -15.62 22.36
CA LEU A 487 -7.86 -15.78 22.29
C LEU A 487 -7.47 -17.26 22.12
N HIS A 488 -8.16 -18.17 22.81
CA HIS A 488 -7.90 -19.61 22.69
C HIS A 488 -8.27 -20.13 21.29
N ASP A 489 -9.44 -19.74 20.78
CA ASP A 489 -9.90 -20.13 19.44
C ASP A 489 -9.01 -19.56 18.33
N TRP A 490 -8.53 -18.32 18.50
CA TRP A 490 -7.52 -17.76 17.60
C TRP A 490 -6.20 -18.52 17.69
N ALA A 491 -5.68 -18.78 18.89
CA ALA A 491 -4.40 -19.48 19.07
C ALA A 491 -4.41 -20.91 18.50
N GLU A 492 -5.52 -21.66 18.66
CA GLU A 492 -5.66 -22.99 18.06
C GLU A 492 -5.61 -22.91 16.52
N ARG A 493 -6.36 -21.98 15.91
CA ARG A 493 -6.32 -21.78 14.45
C ARG A 493 -4.93 -21.42 13.94
N GLN A 494 -4.24 -20.49 14.61
CA GLN A 494 -2.88 -20.09 14.24
C GLN A 494 -1.90 -21.26 14.33
N SER A 495 -1.99 -22.08 15.39
CA SER A 495 -1.10 -23.24 15.56
C SER A 495 -1.23 -24.30 14.44
N LEU A 496 -2.41 -24.36 13.80
CA LEU A 496 -2.71 -25.31 12.72
C LEU A 496 -2.42 -24.74 11.33
N ALA A 497 -2.75 -23.47 11.10
CA ALA A 497 -2.68 -22.85 9.77
C ALA A 497 -1.34 -22.15 9.52
N THR A 498 -0.86 -21.38 10.49
CA THR A 498 0.23 -20.40 10.34
C THR A 498 1.13 -20.39 11.59
N PRO A 499 1.73 -21.54 11.98
CA PRO A 499 2.43 -21.69 13.27
C PRO A 499 3.72 -20.87 13.41
N THR A 500 4.18 -20.26 12.31
CA THR A 500 5.38 -19.41 12.28
C THR A 500 5.07 -17.98 11.85
N ALA A 501 3.79 -17.58 11.84
CA ALA A 501 3.40 -16.18 11.68
C ALA A 501 3.89 -15.32 12.86
N MET A 502 3.94 -14.01 12.64
CA MET A 502 4.20 -13.09 13.75
C MET A 502 2.95 -12.95 14.62
N THR A 503 3.19 -12.71 15.90
CA THR A 503 2.25 -12.04 16.80
C THR A 503 2.84 -10.69 17.17
N THR A 504 2.01 -9.66 17.37
CA THR A 504 2.51 -8.34 17.74
C THR A 504 1.58 -7.64 18.72
N MET A 505 2.12 -6.66 19.42
CA MET A 505 1.39 -5.76 20.32
C MET A 505 1.73 -4.29 20.07
N SER A 506 2.91 -3.96 19.55
CA SER A 506 3.23 -2.61 19.08
C SER A 506 3.99 -2.68 17.77
N THR A 507 3.65 -1.80 16.84
CA THR A 507 4.37 -1.64 15.58
C THR A 507 4.71 -0.16 15.38
N HIS A 508 5.33 0.17 14.25
CA HIS A 508 5.53 1.56 13.86
C HIS A 508 4.24 2.23 13.35
N ASP A 509 3.17 1.47 13.10
CA ASP A 509 1.89 1.97 12.59
C ASP A 509 0.72 1.83 13.57
N THR A 510 0.90 1.07 14.67
CA THR A 510 -0.12 1.03 15.73
C THR A 510 -0.42 2.45 16.20
N LYS A 511 -1.70 2.81 16.25
CA LYS A 511 -2.19 4.11 16.68
C LYS A 511 -1.70 4.43 18.09
N ARG A 512 -1.53 3.42 18.95
CA ARG A 512 -1.02 3.53 20.32
C ARG A 512 -0.10 2.35 20.65
N GLY A 513 0.95 2.59 21.45
CA GLY A 513 1.76 1.51 22.00
C GLY A 513 0.98 0.63 22.98
N GLU A 514 1.40 -0.63 23.15
CA GLU A 514 0.69 -1.64 23.94
C GLU A 514 0.38 -1.21 25.39
N ASP A 515 1.34 -0.59 26.07
CA ASP A 515 1.17 -0.08 27.45
C ASP A 515 0.21 1.12 27.55
N VAL A 516 -0.05 1.81 26.44
CA VAL A 516 -1.05 2.90 26.40
C VAL A 516 -2.46 2.33 26.23
N ARG A 517 -2.58 1.14 25.62
CA ARG A 517 -3.86 0.45 25.44
C ARG A 517 -4.27 -0.33 26.70
N ALA A 518 -3.31 -0.92 27.41
CA ALA A 518 -3.50 -1.57 28.72
C ALA A 518 -3.86 -0.54 29.81
#